data_AF-K9DV95-F1
#
_entry.id   AF-K9DV95-F1
#
_cell.length_a   1.000
_cell.length_b   1.000
_cell.length_c   1.000
_cell.angle_alpha   90.00
_cell.angle_beta   90.00
_cell.angle_gamma   90.00
#
_symmetry.space_group_name_H-M   'P 1'
#
loop_
_entity.id
_entity.type
_entity.pdbx_description
1 polymer ?
#
loop_
_entity_poly.entity_id
_entity_poly.type
_entity_poly.pdbx_seq_one_letter_code
_entity_poly.pdbx_strand_id
1 'polypeptide(L)'
;MEAKDTSKRNIWQNILNEKVGLLISLIGILLIILGLYLFLIHGSWAKSSVLDESKIGQFGDFIGGVVGTLFALAGVILYYAALVDQRKDFKTNQDALNLQVKALNQQIVEFQEQRKELEITRQIYEQQNRTMKIQQFESNFYSYLNVYITIKNNLNSGSEQKDFFKDIYDLLVDDLSIQNKSFSDSHMYMIEKYNCIFQKKRGLLSHYFKTIYRLLKIVDTSTFVTEEKVSYGKIIRSQLTDYELLILYYNYHTSYGEKTRSLILKYNILKHLQTLSKIEFEFKYSFKSEDEKIKAVFFTSWLNKLLTENINHGYDIEYTDKLIVEEVCNIYDCIVGVYIDDTIEIKIIFDNNKTNKIPFSIKEFNSFICHFLYDRLFYDRFSIPSGDELIKSIINEDDRTIFAYKIASEQSIIINSDKF
;
A
#
# COMPACT_ATOMS: atom_id res chain seq x y z
N MET A 1 -48.73 -46.00 36.93
CA MET A 1 -48.81 -47.34 36.26
C MET A 1 -47.43 -47.97 36.11
N GLU A 2 -46.35 -47.18 35.99
CA GLU A 2 -44.95 -47.65 35.86
C GLU A 2 -44.37 -48.38 37.09
N ALA A 3 -44.74 -48.00 38.32
CA ALA A 3 -44.15 -48.60 39.54
C ALA A 3 -44.56 -50.06 39.81
N LYS A 4 -45.74 -50.50 39.31
CA LYS A 4 -46.19 -51.89 39.42
C LYS A 4 -45.53 -52.80 38.36
N ASP A 5 -45.14 -52.23 37.24
CA ASP A 5 -44.58 -52.97 36.10
C ASP A 5 -43.08 -53.26 36.29
N THR A 6 -42.35 -52.32 36.90
CA THR A 6 -40.96 -52.52 37.34
C THR A 6 -40.83 -53.57 38.44
N SER A 7 -41.77 -53.62 39.38
CA SER A 7 -41.82 -54.64 40.45
C SER A 7 -42.00 -56.06 39.90
N LYS A 8 -42.93 -56.27 38.95
CA LYS A 8 -43.13 -57.59 38.33
C LYS A 8 -41.95 -58.02 37.45
N ARG A 9 -41.32 -57.09 36.73
CA ARG A 9 -40.11 -57.37 35.93
C ARG A 9 -38.94 -57.86 36.78
N ASN A 10 -38.72 -57.24 37.94
CA ASN A 10 -37.66 -57.62 38.87
C ASN A 10 -37.85 -59.03 39.45
N ILE A 11 -39.10 -59.45 39.70
CA ILE A 11 -39.41 -60.80 40.21
C ILE A 11 -39.04 -61.87 39.18
N TRP A 12 -39.44 -61.69 37.91
CA TRP A 12 -39.11 -62.64 36.84
C TRP A 12 -37.62 -62.65 36.49
N GLN A 13 -36.93 -61.51 36.57
CA GLN A 13 -35.47 -61.43 36.39
C GLN A 13 -34.70 -62.13 37.51
N ASN A 14 -35.23 -62.13 38.74
CA ASN A 14 -34.62 -62.88 39.85
C ASN A 14 -34.81 -64.40 39.74
N ILE A 15 -35.92 -64.85 39.12
CA ILE A 15 -36.21 -66.27 38.90
C ILE A 15 -35.50 -66.81 37.65
N LEU A 16 -35.46 -66.01 36.57
CA LEU A 16 -34.85 -66.36 35.28
C LEU A 16 -33.45 -65.76 35.14
N ASN A 17 -32.57 -66.04 36.10
CA ASN A 17 -31.18 -65.58 36.06
C ASN A 17 -30.19 -66.72 35.79
N GLU A 18 -28.98 -66.34 35.40
CA GLU A 18 -27.89 -67.25 35.10
C GLU A 18 -27.60 -68.24 36.24
N LYS A 19 -27.63 -67.73 37.49
CA LYS A 19 -27.37 -68.54 38.69
C LYS A 19 -28.38 -69.66 38.89
N VAL A 20 -29.67 -69.41 38.62
CA VAL A 20 -30.75 -70.40 38.71
C VAL A 20 -30.64 -71.43 37.58
N GLY A 21 -30.32 -71.01 36.35
CA GLY A 21 -30.08 -71.93 35.24
C GLY A 21 -28.90 -72.88 35.52
N LEU A 22 -27.80 -72.35 36.06
CA LEU A 22 -26.63 -73.14 36.47
C LEU A 22 -26.94 -74.10 37.62
N LEU A 23 -27.74 -73.66 38.61
CA LEU A 23 -28.19 -74.52 39.71
C LEU A 23 -29.00 -75.71 39.21
N ILE A 24 -29.97 -75.48 38.31
CA ILE A 24 -30.80 -76.55 37.73
C ILE A 24 -29.92 -77.52 36.92
N SER A 25 -28.92 -77.01 36.21
CA SER A 25 -27.96 -77.83 35.47
C SER A 25 -27.13 -78.72 36.40
N LEU A 26 -26.67 -78.18 37.54
CA LEU A 26 -25.96 -78.94 38.58
C LEU A 26 -26.84 -80.03 39.21
N ILE A 27 -28.11 -79.72 39.48
CA ILE A 27 -29.09 -80.70 39.97
C ILE A 27 -29.30 -81.81 38.93
N GLY A 28 -29.41 -81.45 37.65
CA GLY A 28 -29.47 -82.41 36.54
C GLY A 28 -28.28 -83.37 36.54
N ILE A 29 -27.05 -82.86 36.67
CA ILE A 29 -25.82 -83.67 36.75
C ILE A 29 -25.83 -84.60 37.97
N LEU A 30 -26.24 -84.10 39.14
CA LEU A 30 -26.37 -84.92 40.36
C LEU A 30 -27.37 -86.07 40.18
N LEU A 31 -28.48 -85.81 39.49
CA LEU A 31 -29.47 -86.84 39.17
C LEU A 31 -28.95 -87.89 38.18
N ILE A 32 -28.08 -87.52 37.23
CA ILE A 32 -27.36 -88.49 36.38
C ILE A 32 -26.49 -89.40 37.24
N ILE A 33 -25.69 -88.82 38.15
CA ILE A 33 -24.79 -89.59 39.03
C ILE A 33 -25.59 -90.53 39.92
N LEU A 34 -26.69 -90.04 40.50
CA LEU A 34 -27.60 -90.85 41.30
C LEU A 34 -28.27 -91.95 40.48
N GLY A 35 -28.74 -91.63 39.27
CA GLY A 35 -29.31 -92.60 38.34
C GLY A 35 -28.31 -93.69 37.96
N LEU A 36 -27.08 -93.32 37.65
CA LEU A 36 -25.97 -94.25 37.37
C LEU A 36 -25.68 -95.14 38.58
N TYR A 37 -25.64 -94.56 39.79
CA TYR A 37 -25.42 -95.29 41.03
C TYR A 37 -26.53 -96.33 41.28
N LEU A 38 -27.80 -95.93 41.16
CA LEU A 38 -28.95 -96.82 41.32
C LEU A 38 -28.95 -97.92 40.26
N PHE A 39 -28.66 -97.58 39.00
CA PHE A 39 -28.54 -98.53 37.90
C PHE A 39 -27.45 -99.57 38.17
N LEU A 40 -26.26 -99.15 38.61
CA LEU A 40 -25.12 -100.03 38.88
C LEU A 40 -25.33 -100.95 40.09
N ILE A 41 -26.02 -100.52 41.15
CA ILE A 41 -26.15 -101.32 42.39
C ILE A 41 -27.40 -102.19 42.40
N HIS A 42 -28.53 -101.66 41.91
CA HIS A 42 -29.81 -102.37 41.95
C HIS A 42 -30.15 -103.07 40.62
N GLY A 43 -29.28 -102.96 39.61
CA GLY A 43 -29.37 -103.73 38.38
C GLY A 43 -29.01 -105.20 38.59
N SER A 44 -29.75 -106.12 37.96
CA SER A 44 -29.38 -107.54 37.90
C SER A 44 -28.28 -107.76 36.85
N TRP A 45 -27.02 -107.67 37.28
CA TRP A 45 -25.85 -107.81 36.42
C TRP A 45 -25.40 -109.27 36.34
N ALA A 46 -25.98 -110.03 35.41
CA ALA A 46 -25.44 -111.34 35.03
C ALA A 46 -24.31 -111.14 34.01
N LYS A 47 -23.16 -111.82 34.17
CA LYS A 47 -22.12 -111.87 33.14
C LYS A 47 -22.67 -112.61 31.92
N SER A 48 -23.16 -111.87 30.93
CA SER A 48 -23.58 -112.39 29.62
C SER A 48 -22.91 -111.60 28.50
N SER A 49 -22.68 -112.23 27.36
CA SER A 49 -22.06 -111.60 26.18
C SER A 49 -23.04 -110.78 25.33
N VAL A 50 -24.30 -110.67 25.75
CA VAL A 50 -25.36 -109.95 25.04
C VAL A 50 -25.84 -108.80 25.91
N LEU A 51 -25.89 -107.60 25.31
CA LEU A 51 -26.33 -106.38 25.96
C LEU A 51 -27.86 -106.42 26.18
N ASP A 52 -28.34 -106.10 27.38
CA ASP A 52 -29.78 -106.02 27.67
C ASP A 52 -30.34 -104.66 27.23
N GLU A 53 -30.90 -104.61 26.02
CA GLU A 53 -31.44 -103.39 25.40
C GLU A 53 -32.54 -102.74 26.26
N SER A 54 -33.32 -103.51 27.01
CA SER A 54 -34.41 -103.01 27.85
C SER A 54 -33.91 -102.20 29.05
N LYS A 55 -32.86 -102.70 29.73
CA LYS A 55 -32.27 -102.00 30.88
C LYS A 55 -31.58 -100.70 30.48
N ILE A 56 -30.87 -100.72 29.36
CA ILE A 56 -30.23 -99.53 28.81
C ILE A 56 -31.28 -98.52 28.31
N GLY A 57 -32.37 -99.00 27.71
CA GLY A 57 -33.53 -98.19 27.34
C GLY A 57 -34.16 -97.48 28.53
N GLN A 58 -34.46 -98.19 29.62
CA GLN A 58 -35.06 -97.59 30.84
C GLN A 58 -34.17 -96.55 31.51
N PHE A 59 -32.85 -96.77 31.52
CA PHE A 59 -31.89 -95.76 31.98
C PHE A 59 -31.88 -94.55 31.03
N GLY A 60 -31.88 -94.79 29.73
CA GLY A 60 -32.04 -93.75 28.70
C GLY A 60 -33.33 -92.94 28.87
N ASP A 61 -34.45 -93.57 29.21
CA ASP A 61 -35.74 -92.92 29.44
C ASP A 61 -35.73 -92.05 30.70
N PHE A 62 -35.05 -92.47 31.78
CA PHE A 62 -34.86 -91.64 32.98
C PHE A 62 -34.00 -90.41 32.68
N ILE A 63 -32.89 -90.61 31.98
CA ILE A 63 -31.98 -89.52 31.60
C ILE A 63 -32.66 -88.57 30.61
N GLY A 64 -33.33 -89.08 29.57
CA GLY A 64 -34.03 -88.26 28.57
C GLY A 64 -35.27 -87.56 29.13
N GLY A 65 -36.08 -88.27 29.93
CA GLY A 65 -37.33 -87.77 30.46
C GLY A 65 -37.16 -86.80 31.64
N VAL A 66 -36.39 -87.18 32.66
CA VAL A 66 -36.25 -86.37 33.89
C VAL A 66 -35.07 -85.41 33.78
N VAL A 67 -33.88 -85.91 33.40
CA VAL A 67 -32.69 -85.06 33.32
C VAL A 67 -32.71 -84.16 32.08
N GLY A 68 -33.19 -84.68 30.94
CA GLY A 68 -33.31 -83.92 29.70
C GLY A 68 -34.30 -82.76 29.80
N THR A 69 -35.42 -82.91 30.52
CA THR A 69 -36.37 -81.81 30.76
C THR A 69 -35.80 -80.75 31.71
N LEU A 70 -35.03 -81.15 32.73
CA LEU A 70 -34.31 -80.20 33.59
C LEU A 70 -33.24 -79.41 32.83
N PHE A 71 -32.47 -80.06 31.95
CA PHE A 71 -31.52 -79.36 31.09
C PHE A 71 -32.21 -78.46 30.05
N ALA A 72 -33.34 -78.87 29.49
CA ALA A 72 -34.13 -78.03 28.58
C ALA A 72 -34.64 -76.78 29.31
N LEU A 73 -35.17 -76.93 30.53
CA LEU A 73 -35.61 -75.81 31.37
C LEU A 73 -34.44 -74.89 31.73
N ALA A 74 -33.29 -75.45 32.13
CA ALA A 74 -32.08 -74.68 32.39
C ALA A 74 -31.63 -73.91 31.13
N GLY A 75 -31.66 -74.55 29.96
CA GLY A 75 -31.32 -73.93 28.68
C GLY A 75 -32.22 -72.75 28.33
N VAL A 76 -33.53 -72.87 28.53
CA VAL A 76 -34.49 -71.75 28.31
C VAL A 76 -34.22 -70.59 29.27
N ILE A 77 -33.93 -70.87 30.55
CA ILE A 77 -33.62 -69.85 31.55
C ILE A 77 -32.32 -69.12 31.20
N LEU A 78 -31.26 -69.86 30.88
CA LEU A 78 -29.96 -69.30 30.48
C LEU A 78 -30.09 -68.48 29.19
N TYR A 79 -30.86 -68.96 28.21
CA TYR A 79 -31.12 -68.23 26.97
C TYR A 79 -31.90 -66.92 27.22
N TYR A 80 -32.93 -66.94 28.06
CA TYR A 80 -33.66 -65.72 28.42
C TYR A 80 -32.78 -64.73 29.18
N ALA A 81 -31.97 -65.20 30.14
CA ALA A 81 -31.01 -64.36 30.86
C ALA A 81 -30.03 -63.69 29.88
N ALA A 82 -29.47 -64.45 28.94
CA ALA A 82 -28.61 -63.92 27.89
C ALA A 82 -29.30 -62.87 27.00
N LEU A 83 -30.58 -63.08 26.63
CA LEU A 83 -31.36 -62.10 25.85
C LEU A 83 -31.59 -60.79 26.62
N VAL A 84 -31.79 -60.86 27.94
CA VAL A 84 -31.97 -59.67 28.78
C VAL A 84 -30.67 -58.86 28.87
N ASP A 85 -29.54 -59.52 29.07
CA ASP A 85 -28.23 -58.87 29.10
C ASP A 85 -27.90 -58.25 27.73
N GLN A 86 -28.15 -58.98 26.64
CA GLN A 86 -28.01 -58.43 25.27
C GLN A 86 -28.84 -57.16 25.07
N ARG A 87 -30.10 -57.12 25.51
CA ARG A 87 -30.96 -55.92 25.39
C ARG A 87 -30.41 -54.73 26.17
N LYS A 88 -29.83 -54.99 27.35
CA LYS A 88 -29.19 -53.94 28.15
C LYS A 88 -27.96 -53.40 27.44
N ASP A 89 -27.10 -54.28 26.94
CA ASP A 89 -25.92 -53.90 26.17
C ASP A 89 -26.29 -53.13 24.89
N PHE A 90 -27.36 -53.53 24.18
CA PHE A 90 -27.89 -52.78 23.04
C PHE A 90 -28.29 -51.35 23.40
N LYS A 91 -28.98 -51.16 24.54
CA LYS A 91 -29.37 -49.82 25.00
C LYS A 91 -28.14 -48.98 25.36
N THR A 92 -27.19 -49.56 26.11
CA THR A 92 -25.93 -48.89 26.44
C THR A 92 -25.14 -48.50 25.19
N ASN A 93 -25.10 -49.37 24.18
CA ASN A 93 -24.46 -49.09 22.89
C ASN A 93 -25.19 -47.98 22.13
N GLN A 94 -26.52 -47.96 22.12
CA GLN A 94 -27.30 -46.90 21.50
C GLN A 94 -27.05 -45.54 22.19
N ASP A 95 -27.02 -45.51 23.52
CA ASP A 95 -26.74 -44.31 24.30
C ASP A 95 -25.30 -43.81 24.05
N ALA A 96 -24.32 -44.72 24.00
CA ALA A 96 -22.94 -44.39 23.67
C ALA A 96 -22.80 -43.82 22.24
N LEU A 97 -23.51 -44.40 21.27
CA LEU A 97 -23.52 -43.90 19.89
C LEU A 97 -24.13 -42.49 19.80
N ASN A 98 -25.23 -42.24 20.51
CA ASN A 98 -25.85 -40.91 20.55
C ASN A 98 -24.91 -39.85 21.13
N LEU A 99 -24.16 -40.19 22.19
CA LEU A 99 -23.13 -39.30 22.75
C LEU A 99 -22.00 -39.04 21.75
N GLN A 100 -21.56 -40.06 21.00
CA GLN A 100 -20.55 -39.89 19.95
C GLN A 100 -21.04 -38.98 18.82
N VAL A 101 -22.29 -39.14 18.36
CA VAL A 101 -22.89 -38.26 17.34
C VAL A 101 -22.96 -36.82 17.84
N LYS A 102 -23.34 -36.60 19.11
CA LYS A 102 -23.37 -35.27 19.70
C LYS A 102 -21.97 -34.64 19.78
N ALA A 103 -20.97 -35.41 20.20
CA ALA A 103 -19.58 -34.95 20.25
C ALA A 103 -19.04 -34.62 18.86
N LEU A 104 -19.37 -35.42 17.84
CA LEU A 104 -18.99 -35.17 16.46
C LEU A 104 -19.64 -33.90 15.91
N ASN A 105 -20.93 -33.68 16.18
CA ASN A 105 -21.62 -32.46 15.77
C ASN A 105 -20.99 -31.21 16.41
N GLN A 106 -20.63 -31.28 17.69
CA GLN A 106 -19.91 -30.21 18.37
C GLN A 106 -18.55 -29.95 17.71
N GLN A 107 -17.80 -31.00 17.38
CA GLN A 107 -16.51 -30.89 16.69
C GLN A 107 -16.64 -30.26 15.30
N ILE A 108 -17.71 -30.56 14.56
CA ILE A 108 -17.99 -29.93 13.25
C ILE A 108 -18.21 -28.43 13.41
N VAL A 109 -18.96 -27.99 14.42
CA VAL A 109 -19.19 -26.57 14.70
C VAL A 109 -17.88 -25.88 15.06
N GLU A 110 -17.08 -26.46 15.96
CA GLU A 110 -15.76 -25.93 16.32
C GLU A 110 -14.83 -25.80 15.11
N PHE A 111 -14.82 -26.80 14.22
CA PHE A 111 -14.04 -26.75 12.99
C PHE A 111 -14.51 -25.64 12.04
N GLN A 112 -15.82 -25.40 11.96
CA GLN A 112 -16.37 -24.29 11.17
C GLN A 112 -15.94 -22.93 11.72
N GLU A 113 -15.97 -22.74 13.04
CA GLU A 113 -15.51 -21.50 13.67
C GLU A 113 -14.01 -21.31 13.50
N GLN A 114 -13.19 -22.36 13.67
CA GLN A 114 -11.76 -22.31 13.41
C GLN A 114 -11.44 -21.90 11.97
N ARG A 115 -12.21 -22.38 10.98
CA ARG A 115 -12.03 -21.96 9.58
C ARG A 115 -12.30 -20.47 9.38
N LYS A 116 -13.30 -19.91 10.05
CA LYS A 116 -13.58 -18.46 10.00
C LYS A 116 -12.47 -17.65 10.67
N GLU A 117 -12.00 -18.08 11.83
CA GLU A 117 -10.88 -17.43 12.52
C GLU A 117 -9.60 -17.43 11.68
N LEU A 118 -9.29 -18.54 11.01
CA LEU A 118 -8.15 -18.65 10.10
C LEU A 118 -8.28 -17.69 8.91
N GLU A 119 -9.47 -17.53 8.36
CA GLU A 119 -9.72 -16.58 7.26
C GLU A 119 -9.49 -15.13 7.72
N ILE A 120 -10.03 -14.75 8.88
CA ILE A 120 -9.81 -13.42 9.49
C ILE A 120 -8.32 -13.21 9.78
N THR A 121 -7.64 -14.21 10.33
CA THR A 121 -6.20 -14.14 10.66
C THR A 121 -5.36 -13.94 9.40
N ARG A 122 -5.72 -14.61 8.30
CA ARG A 122 -5.05 -14.41 7.01
C ARG A 122 -5.22 -12.98 6.51
N GLN A 123 -6.42 -12.39 6.60
CA GLN A 123 -6.66 -11.01 6.18
C GLN A 123 -5.85 -10.01 7.03
N ILE A 124 -5.82 -10.21 8.36
CA ILE A 124 -5.01 -9.41 9.28
C ILE A 124 -3.53 -9.53 8.91
N TYR A 125 -3.05 -10.74 8.65
CA TYR A 125 -1.67 -10.98 8.25
C TYR A 125 -1.30 -10.30 6.92
N GLU A 126 -2.18 -10.35 5.92
CA GLU A 126 -2.00 -9.66 4.65
C GLU A 126 -1.92 -8.14 4.85
N GLN A 127 -2.78 -7.57 5.69
CA GLN A 127 -2.74 -6.15 6.03
C GLN A 127 -1.46 -5.78 6.81
N GLN A 128 -1.05 -6.60 7.77
CA GLN A 128 0.19 -6.40 8.52
C GLN A 128 1.42 -6.44 7.62
N ASN A 129 1.46 -7.37 6.65
CA ASN A 129 2.54 -7.46 5.68
C ASN A 129 2.60 -6.20 4.80
N ARG A 130 1.44 -5.65 4.39
CA ARG A 130 1.38 -4.37 3.68
C ARG A 130 1.96 -3.24 4.55
N THR A 131 1.47 -3.07 5.78
CA THR A 131 1.98 -2.05 6.72
C THR A 131 3.48 -2.19 6.96
N MET A 132 3.98 -3.41 7.12
CA MET A 132 5.41 -3.67 7.34
C MET A 132 6.26 -3.26 6.14
N LYS A 133 5.79 -3.47 4.90
CA LYS A 133 6.49 -2.98 3.71
C LYS A 133 6.55 -1.45 3.66
N ILE A 134 5.48 -0.76 4.06
CA ILE A 134 5.45 0.70 4.17
C ILE A 134 6.47 1.17 5.22
N GLN A 135 6.45 0.58 6.41
CA GLN A 135 7.40 0.93 7.48
C GLN A 135 8.86 0.65 7.09
N GLN A 136 9.14 -0.45 6.39
CA GLN A 136 10.48 -0.75 5.86
C GLN A 136 10.92 0.32 4.86
N PHE A 137 10.03 0.73 3.95
CA PHE A 137 10.33 1.82 3.03
C PHE A 137 10.60 3.13 3.79
N GLU A 138 9.73 3.52 4.71
CA GLU A 138 9.85 4.79 5.44
C GLU A 138 11.13 4.84 6.27
N SER A 139 11.47 3.75 6.96
CA SER A 139 12.74 3.61 7.68
C SER A 139 13.94 3.84 6.75
N ASN A 140 13.95 3.19 5.58
CA ASN A 140 15.01 3.38 4.58
C ASN A 140 15.05 4.81 4.02
N PHE A 141 13.88 5.39 3.70
CA PHE A 141 13.75 6.74 3.17
C PHE A 141 14.27 7.78 4.17
N TYR A 142 13.80 7.77 5.42
CA TYR A 142 14.22 8.73 6.43
C TYR A 142 15.68 8.52 6.86
N SER A 143 16.18 7.27 6.85
CA SER A 143 17.61 7.00 7.03
C SER A 143 18.45 7.70 5.95
N TYR A 144 18.04 7.59 4.69
CA TYR A 144 18.73 8.25 3.57
C TYR A 144 18.56 9.77 3.59
N LEU A 145 17.40 10.27 4.05
CA LEU A 145 17.16 11.70 4.24
C LEU A 145 18.10 12.27 5.31
N ASN A 146 18.34 11.54 6.39
CA ASN A 146 19.31 11.93 7.41
C ASN A 146 20.75 11.93 6.87
N VAL A 147 21.11 10.99 5.99
CA VAL A 147 22.40 11.03 5.27
C VAL A 147 22.51 12.32 4.44
N TYR A 148 21.45 12.67 3.71
CA TYR A 148 21.39 13.93 2.96
C TYR A 148 21.57 15.17 3.85
N ILE A 149 20.80 15.27 4.94
CA ILE A 149 20.89 16.38 5.90
C ILE A 149 22.30 16.47 6.49
N THR A 150 22.92 15.32 6.82
CA THR A 150 24.29 15.27 7.35
C THR A 150 25.31 15.79 6.34
N ILE A 151 25.21 15.37 5.07
CA ILE A 151 26.08 15.86 4.00
C ILE A 151 25.92 17.37 3.86
N LYS A 152 24.69 17.87 3.79
CA LYS A 152 24.38 19.31 3.70
C LYS A 152 25.00 20.08 4.87
N ASN A 153 24.80 19.62 6.10
CA ASN A 153 25.31 20.28 7.29
C ASN A 153 26.85 20.27 7.33
N ASN A 154 27.48 19.19 6.87
CA ASN A 154 28.94 19.11 6.77
C ASN A 154 29.51 20.08 5.72
N LEU A 155 28.83 20.21 4.57
CA LEU A 155 29.19 21.20 3.55
C LEU A 155 29.10 22.62 4.13
N ASN A 156 27.98 22.94 4.76
CA ASN A 156 27.75 24.23 5.39
C ASN A 156 28.77 24.51 6.51
N SER A 157 29.07 23.53 7.36
CA SER A 157 30.05 23.71 8.44
C SER A 157 31.48 23.94 7.94
N GLY A 158 31.82 23.41 6.76
CA GLY A 158 33.12 23.63 6.11
C GLY A 158 33.22 24.92 5.29
N SER A 159 32.15 25.70 5.22
CA SER A 159 32.07 26.96 4.47
C SER A 159 32.28 28.17 5.39
N GLU A 160 32.82 29.28 4.86
CA GLU A 160 33.15 30.46 5.67
C GLU A 160 31.89 31.14 6.20
N GLN A 161 30.85 31.26 5.36
CA GLN A 161 29.58 31.87 5.72
C GLN A 161 28.61 30.93 6.45
N LYS A 162 29.04 29.69 6.72
CA LYS A 162 28.17 28.60 7.20
C LYS A 162 27.01 28.26 6.26
N ASP A 163 27.09 28.70 5.00
CA ASP A 163 26.20 28.33 3.91
C ASP A 163 27.04 28.09 2.64
N PHE A 164 27.31 26.83 2.36
CA PHE A 164 28.15 26.42 1.24
C PHE A 164 27.53 26.76 -0.12
N PHE A 165 26.21 26.73 -0.22
CA PHE A 165 25.51 26.99 -1.47
C PHE A 165 25.45 28.48 -1.76
N LYS A 166 25.34 29.31 -0.72
CA LYS A 166 25.52 30.75 -0.83
C LYS A 166 26.94 31.11 -1.28
N ASP A 167 27.98 30.49 -0.72
CA ASP A 167 29.37 30.73 -1.16
C ASP A 167 29.54 30.42 -2.66
N ILE A 168 28.91 29.35 -3.17
CA ILE A 168 28.94 29.04 -4.61
C ILE A 168 28.16 30.09 -5.41
N TYR A 169 27.01 30.52 -4.91
CA TYR A 169 26.21 31.56 -5.55
C TYR A 169 26.99 32.88 -5.64
N ASP A 170 27.64 33.31 -4.58
CA ASP A 170 28.46 34.53 -4.55
C ASP A 170 29.60 34.45 -5.58
N LEU A 171 30.27 33.29 -5.70
CA LEU A 171 31.28 33.05 -6.75
C LEU A 171 30.70 33.13 -8.17
N LEU A 172 29.43 32.76 -8.37
CA LEU A 172 28.73 32.90 -9.64
C LEU A 172 28.37 34.36 -9.91
N VAL A 173 28.09 35.15 -8.88
CA VAL A 173 27.75 36.58 -9.00
C VAL A 173 28.99 37.45 -9.23
N ASP A 174 30.18 37.11 -8.72
CA ASP A 174 31.38 37.98 -8.80
C ASP A 174 31.91 38.33 -10.22
N ASP A 175 31.24 37.93 -11.32
CA ASP A 175 31.69 38.22 -12.69
C ASP A 175 30.77 39.19 -13.42
N LEU A 176 31.27 40.40 -13.67
CA LEU A 176 30.57 41.49 -14.36
C LEU A 176 30.43 41.28 -15.86
N SER A 177 31.05 40.26 -16.47
CA SER A 177 31.04 40.04 -17.92
C SER A 177 29.65 39.72 -18.52
N ILE A 178 28.65 39.52 -17.67
CA ILE A 178 27.26 39.19 -18.03
C ILE A 178 26.49 40.43 -18.55
N GLN A 179 26.83 41.64 -18.09
CA GLN A 179 26.01 42.84 -18.31
C GLN A 179 25.77 43.17 -19.79
N ASN A 180 26.69 42.80 -20.69
CA ASN A 180 26.61 43.11 -22.12
C ASN A 180 26.04 41.98 -22.99
N LYS A 181 25.57 40.88 -22.41
CA LYS A 181 25.08 39.70 -23.15
C LYS A 181 23.55 39.72 -23.36
N SER A 182 23.09 39.06 -24.44
CA SER A 182 21.67 38.76 -24.60
C SER A 182 21.21 37.84 -23.47
N PHE A 183 19.89 37.76 -23.18
CA PHE A 183 19.42 36.94 -22.06
C PHE A 183 19.74 35.45 -22.25
N SER A 184 19.62 34.94 -23.47
CA SER A 184 20.00 33.57 -23.81
C SER A 184 21.50 33.33 -23.69
N ASP A 185 22.32 34.27 -24.16
CA ASP A 185 23.78 34.15 -24.03
C ASP A 185 24.23 34.25 -22.57
N SER A 186 23.55 35.07 -21.75
CA SER A 186 23.77 35.14 -20.31
C SER A 186 23.48 33.79 -19.65
N HIS A 187 22.34 33.16 -19.98
CA HIS A 187 21.99 31.85 -19.44
C HIS A 187 23.03 30.77 -19.78
N MET A 188 23.41 30.66 -21.06
CA MET A 188 24.44 29.71 -21.51
C MET A 188 25.80 29.98 -20.85
N TYR A 189 26.18 31.25 -20.74
CA TYR A 189 27.40 31.66 -20.05
C TYR A 189 27.38 31.27 -18.55
N MET A 190 26.25 31.44 -17.87
CA MET A 190 26.10 31.04 -16.47
C MET A 190 26.22 29.54 -16.28
N ILE A 191 25.68 28.73 -17.19
CA ILE A 191 25.85 27.28 -17.17
C ILE A 191 27.34 26.90 -17.32
N GLU A 192 28.07 27.54 -18.24
CA GLU A 192 29.50 27.31 -18.43
C GLU A 192 30.34 27.74 -17.21
N LYS A 193 30.02 28.89 -16.61
CA LYS A 193 30.68 29.37 -15.39
C LYS A 193 30.41 28.42 -14.22
N TYR A 194 29.16 27.98 -14.07
CA TYR A 194 28.78 26.96 -13.09
C TYR A 194 29.55 25.66 -13.31
N ASN A 195 29.67 25.18 -14.55
CA ASN A 195 30.47 23.99 -14.89
C ASN A 195 31.93 24.12 -14.41
N CYS A 196 32.55 25.30 -14.57
CA CYS A 196 33.90 25.56 -14.08
C CYS A 196 34.00 25.46 -12.55
N ILE A 197 33.05 26.08 -11.83
CA ILE A 197 33.00 26.00 -10.36
C ILE A 197 32.73 24.57 -9.90
N PHE A 198 31.82 23.87 -10.57
CA PHE A 198 31.50 22.48 -10.30
C PHE A 198 32.75 21.60 -10.41
N GLN A 199 33.61 21.78 -11.43
CA GLN A 199 34.87 21.02 -11.52
C GLN A 199 35.80 21.29 -10.35
N LYS A 200 35.95 22.56 -9.93
CA LYS A 200 36.80 22.94 -8.79
C LYS A 200 36.30 22.35 -7.46
N LYS A 201 34.99 22.20 -7.29
CA LYS A 201 34.34 21.68 -6.07
C LYS A 201 33.72 20.29 -6.27
N ARG A 202 34.16 19.54 -7.29
CA ARG A 202 33.49 18.33 -7.79
C ARG A 202 33.29 17.25 -6.74
N GLY A 203 34.28 17.02 -5.87
CA GLY A 203 34.20 16.00 -4.82
C GLY A 203 33.00 16.22 -3.89
N LEU A 204 32.76 17.47 -3.50
CA LEU A 204 31.69 17.87 -2.60
C LEU A 204 30.33 17.87 -3.30
N LEU A 205 30.25 18.59 -4.43
CA LEU A 205 29.00 18.77 -5.17
C LEU A 205 28.49 17.47 -5.80
N SER A 206 29.38 16.65 -6.36
CA SER A 206 28.96 15.38 -6.96
C SER A 206 28.35 14.45 -5.94
N HIS A 207 28.89 14.42 -4.71
CA HIS A 207 28.34 13.61 -3.64
C HIS A 207 26.94 14.10 -3.25
N TYR A 208 26.77 15.40 -3.03
CA TYR A 208 25.48 16.02 -2.70
C TYR A 208 24.40 15.73 -3.75
N PHE A 209 24.66 15.99 -5.04
CA PHE A 209 23.65 15.76 -6.09
C PHE A 209 23.31 14.29 -6.29
N LYS A 210 24.28 13.38 -6.11
CA LYS A 210 24.02 11.93 -6.15
C LYS A 210 23.07 11.50 -5.04
N THR A 211 23.18 12.10 -3.86
CA THR A 211 22.29 11.82 -2.73
C THR A 211 20.86 12.28 -3.02
N ILE A 212 20.68 13.49 -3.57
CA ILE A 212 19.36 13.97 -4.02
C ILE A 212 18.77 13.04 -5.09
N TYR A 213 19.56 12.70 -6.12
CA TYR A 213 19.13 11.77 -7.15
C TYR A 213 18.69 10.43 -6.55
N ARG A 214 19.46 9.89 -5.60
CA ARG A 214 19.15 8.61 -4.96
C ARG A 214 17.87 8.69 -4.13
N LEU A 215 17.67 9.76 -3.36
CA LEU A 215 16.44 10.00 -2.60
C LEU A 215 15.22 10.00 -3.51
N LEU A 216 15.27 10.79 -4.59
CA LEU A 216 14.20 10.85 -5.58
C LEU A 216 13.99 9.49 -6.25
N LYS A 217 15.07 8.74 -6.52
CA LYS A 217 14.96 7.43 -7.15
C LYS A 217 14.36 6.36 -6.23
N ILE A 218 14.65 6.40 -4.93
CA ILE A 218 14.02 5.52 -3.93
C ILE A 218 12.50 5.75 -3.94
N VAL A 219 12.07 7.01 -3.94
CA VAL A 219 10.64 7.36 -4.03
C VAL A 219 10.04 6.91 -5.36
N ASP A 220 10.70 7.19 -6.48
CA ASP A 220 10.21 6.88 -7.84
C ASP A 220 10.03 5.38 -8.08
N THR A 221 10.94 4.57 -7.56
CA THR A 221 10.96 3.11 -7.74
C THR A 221 10.08 2.34 -6.75
N SER A 222 9.51 3.01 -5.74
CA SER A 222 8.60 2.39 -4.77
C SER A 222 7.30 1.89 -5.42
N THR A 223 6.57 1.01 -4.73
CA THR A 223 5.29 0.45 -5.19
C THR A 223 4.08 1.34 -4.87
N PHE A 224 4.30 2.52 -4.27
CA PHE A 224 3.24 3.45 -3.91
C PHE A 224 2.52 4.05 -5.11
N VAL A 225 1.30 4.56 -4.86
CA VAL A 225 0.58 5.32 -5.88
C VAL A 225 1.23 6.68 -6.11
N THR A 226 0.88 7.35 -7.21
CA THR A 226 1.55 8.60 -7.63
C THR A 226 1.42 9.71 -6.58
N GLU A 227 0.27 9.85 -5.94
CA GLU A 227 0.01 10.85 -4.89
C GLU A 227 0.93 10.69 -3.66
N GLU A 228 1.08 9.45 -3.17
CA GLU A 228 1.98 9.11 -2.06
C GLU A 228 3.44 9.41 -2.44
N LYS A 229 3.86 9.04 -3.67
CA LYS A 229 5.20 9.38 -4.17
C LYS A 229 5.43 10.89 -4.22
N VAL A 230 4.45 11.66 -4.69
CA VAL A 230 4.52 13.13 -4.70
C VAL A 230 4.65 13.67 -3.28
N SER A 231 3.95 13.08 -2.30
CA SER A 231 4.07 13.47 -0.89
C SER A 231 5.48 13.29 -0.33
N TYR A 232 6.17 12.18 -0.63
CA TYR A 232 7.59 12.01 -0.28
C TYR A 232 8.50 12.98 -1.05
N GLY A 233 8.19 13.29 -2.32
CA GLY A 233 8.86 14.34 -3.08
C GLY A 233 8.75 15.72 -2.43
N LYS A 234 7.57 16.06 -1.88
CA LYS A 234 7.33 17.29 -1.12
C LYS A 234 8.17 17.33 0.17
N ILE A 235 8.36 16.19 0.85
CA ILE A 235 9.26 16.09 2.01
C ILE A 235 10.71 16.39 1.61
N ILE A 236 11.20 15.83 0.50
CA ILE A 236 12.55 16.14 0.00
C ILE A 236 12.66 17.64 -0.33
N ARG A 237 11.67 18.18 -1.05
CA ARG A 237 11.61 19.58 -1.46
C ARG A 237 11.67 20.55 -0.28
N SER A 238 11.01 20.22 0.84
CA SER A 238 10.99 21.08 2.02
C SER A 238 12.34 21.17 2.75
N GLN A 239 13.30 20.31 2.42
CA GLN A 239 14.65 20.34 3.02
C GLN A 239 15.63 21.24 2.26
N LEU A 240 15.24 21.79 1.11
CA LEU A 240 16.08 22.62 0.23
C LEU A 240 15.95 24.10 0.59
N THR A 241 17.07 24.81 0.73
CA THR A 241 17.11 26.27 0.85
C THR A 241 17.06 26.95 -0.52
N ASP A 242 16.81 28.26 -0.54
CA ASP A 242 16.77 29.04 -1.78
C ASP A 242 18.09 28.97 -2.58
N TYR A 243 19.24 29.07 -1.90
CA TYR A 243 20.54 28.92 -2.55
C TYR A 243 20.77 27.48 -3.04
N GLU A 244 20.31 26.45 -2.33
CA GLU A 244 20.34 25.07 -2.84
C GLU A 244 19.52 24.94 -4.12
N LEU A 245 18.31 25.51 -4.17
CA LEU A 245 17.45 25.50 -5.36
C LEU A 245 18.12 26.21 -6.55
N LEU A 246 18.78 27.34 -6.33
CA LEU A 246 19.55 28.05 -7.35
C LEU A 246 20.71 27.20 -7.90
N ILE A 247 21.49 26.60 -7.01
CA ILE A 247 22.62 25.75 -7.40
C ILE A 247 22.15 24.46 -8.09
N LEU A 248 21.02 23.90 -7.66
CA LEU A 248 20.37 22.77 -8.32
C LEU A 248 19.90 23.13 -9.72
N TYR A 249 19.26 24.29 -9.89
CA TYR A 249 18.82 24.80 -11.19
C TYR A 249 19.97 24.79 -12.20
N TYR A 250 21.08 25.45 -11.90
CA TYR A 250 22.24 25.45 -12.81
C TYR A 250 22.83 24.06 -12.99
N ASN A 251 22.92 23.24 -11.93
CA ASN A 251 23.39 21.85 -12.06
C ASN A 251 22.60 21.06 -13.09
N TYR A 252 21.27 21.19 -13.06
CA TYR A 252 20.40 20.42 -13.93
C TYR A 252 20.40 20.92 -15.37
N HIS A 253 20.84 22.14 -15.65
CA HIS A 253 21.13 22.57 -17.03
C HIS A 253 22.43 21.95 -17.60
N THR A 254 23.34 21.47 -16.76
CA THR A 254 24.56 20.78 -17.21
C THR A 254 24.29 19.33 -17.64
N SER A 255 25.25 18.71 -18.33
CA SER A 255 25.23 17.28 -18.67
C SER A 255 25.31 16.37 -17.43
N TYR A 256 25.85 16.85 -16.30
CA TYR A 256 25.92 16.06 -15.06
C TYR A 256 24.53 15.82 -14.45
N GLY A 257 23.61 16.76 -14.65
CA GLY A 257 22.26 16.72 -14.09
C GLY A 257 21.23 16.02 -14.97
N GLU A 258 21.56 15.64 -16.20
CA GLU A 258 20.63 15.17 -17.23
C GLU A 258 19.74 14.02 -16.77
N LYS A 259 20.32 12.99 -16.14
CA LYS A 259 19.58 11.82 -15.63
C LYS A 259 18.58 12.14 -14.52
N THR A 260 18.74 13.29 -13.87
CA THR A 260 17.93 13.71 -12.72
C THR A 260 16.80 14.65 -13.15
N ARG A 261 16.91 15.33 -14.30
CA ARG A 261 15.91 16.29 -14.82
C ARG A 261 14.48 15.76 -14.79
N SER A 262 14.27 14.54 -15.28
CA SER A 262 12.93 13.92 -15.31
C SER A 262 12.32 13.76 -13.93
N LEU A 263 13.12 13.43 -12.91
CA LEU A 263 12.67 13.33 -11.51
C LEU A 263 12.42 14.73 -10.92
N ILE A 264 13.26 15.71 -11.23
CA ILE A 264 13.10 17.10 -10.76
C ILE A 264 11.81 17.70 -11.26
N LEU A 265 11.47 17.47 -12.54
CA LEU A 265 10.20 17.89 -13.12
C LEU A 265 9.03 17.12 -12.50
N LYS A 266 9.11 15.78 -12.49
CA LYS A 266 8.05 14.90 -11.96
C LYS A 266 7.64 15.22 -10.52
N TYR A 267 8.60 15.56 -9.66
CA TYR A 267 8.35 15.91 -8.25
C TYR A 267 8.34 17.43 -7.99
N ASN A 268 8.43 18.23 -9.06
CA ASN A 268 8.44 19.69 -9.03
C ASN A 268 9.34 20.26 -7.93
N ILE A 269 10.58 19.78 -7.88
CA ILE A 269 11.53 20.08 -6.80
C ILE A 269 11.88 21.57 -6.77
N LEU A 270 11.95 22.23 -7.93
CA LEU A 270 12.26 23.66 -8.05
C LEU A 270 11.04 24.59 -7.89
N LYS A 271 9.88 24.10 -7.41
CA LYS A 271 8.64 24.90 -7.29
C LYS A 271 8.82 26.25 -6.61
N HIS A 272 9.64 26.29 -5.56
CA HIS A 272 9.83 27.48 -4.73
C HIS A 272 11.02 28.34 -5.18
N LEU A 273 11.66 27.99 -6.31
CA LEU A 273 12.72 28.81 -6.86
C LEU A 273 12.14 30.13 -7.37
N GLN A 274 12.55 31.22 -6.73
CA GLN A 274 12.16 32.56 -7.13
C GLN A 274 12.91 32.97 -8.40
N THR A 275 12.17 33.27 -9.47
CA THR A 275 12.73 33.63 -10.79
C THR A 275 13.69 34.82 -10.71
N LEU A 276 13.34 35.87 -9.96
CA LEU A 276 14.17 37.07 -9.86
C LEU A 276 15.48 36.84 -9.12
N SER A 277 15.61 35.76 -8.34
CA SER A 277 16.85 35.40 -7.65
C SER A 277 17.84 34.67 -8.58
N LYS A 278 17.43 34.33 -9.80
CA LYS A 278 18.34 33.80 -10.83
C LYS A 278 19.28 34.91 -11.30
N ILE A 279 20.50 34.53 -11.63
CA ILE A 279 21.63 35.47 -11.81
C ILE A 279 21.40 36.32 -13.06
N GLU A 280 20.79 35.74 -14.08
CA GLU A 280 20.42 36.43 -15.32
C GLU A 280 19.45 37.59 -15.08
N PHE A 281 18.56 37.48 -14.09
CA PHE A 281 17.65 38.57 -13.71
C PHE A 281 18.34 39.60 -12.80
N GLU A 282 19.07 39.14 -11.79
CA GLU A 282 19.76 40.00 -10.82
C GLU A 282 20.77 40.95 -11.52
N PHE A 283 21.47 40.49 -12.56
CA PHE A 283 22.40 41.32 -13.33
C PHE A 283 21.74 42.26 -14.33
N LYS A 284 20.63 41.83 -14.94
CA LYS A 284 20.03 42.53 -16.08
C LYS A 284 19.02 43.58 -15.64
N TYR A 285 18.44 43.42 -14.46
CA TYR A 285 17.36 44.26 -13.95
C TYR A 285 17.72 44.83 -12.59
N SER A 286 18.04 46.11 -12.57
CA SER A 286 18.26 46.87 -11.34
C SER A 286 16.98 47.58 -10.92
N PHE A 287 16.47 47.25 -9.74
CA PHE A 287 15.32 47.92 -9.13
C PHE A 287 15.80 49.14 -8.34
N LYS A 288 15.02 50.23 -8.32
CA LYS A 288 15.41 51.47 -7.61
C LYS A 288 15.22 51.37 -6.10
N SER A 289 14.28 50.52 -5.67
CA SER A 289 13.98 50.27 -4.27
C SER A 289 13.62 48.81 -4.03
N GLU A 290 13.74 48.39 -2.77
CA GLU A 290 13.31 47.04 -2.36
C GLU A 290 11.81 46.84 -2.59
N ASP A 291 10.99 47.87 -2.38
CA ASP A 291 9.54 47.83 -2.65
C ASP A 291 9.23 47.56 -4.13
N GLU A 292 10.03 48.11 -5.06
CA GLU A 292 9.89 47.83 -6.49
C GLU A 292 10.22 46.36 -6.80
N LYS A 293 11.30 45.82 -6.21
CA LYS A 293 11.68 44.41 -6.35
C LYS A 293 10.57 43.49 -5.81
N ILE A 294 10.07 43.77 -4.61
CA ILE A 294 8.98 43.00 -3.97
C ILE A 294 7.73 43.00 -4.86
N LYS A 295 7.33 44.14 -5.41
CA LYS A 295 6.18 44.20 -6.35
C LYS A 295 6.41 43.36 -7.59
N ALA A 296 7.61 43.38 -8.17
CA ALA A 296 7.94 42.57 -9.34
C ALA A 296 7.92 41.06 -9.02
N VAL A 297 8.35 40.67 -7.81
CA VAL A 297 8.25 39.28 -7.32
C VAL A 297 6.80 38.85 -7.18
N PHE A 298 5.95 39.67 -6.57
CA PHE A 298 4.52 39.36 -6.46
C PHE A 298 3.85 39.28 -7.82
N PHE A 299 4.19 40.20 -8.73
CA PHE A 299 3.63 40.22 -10.07
C PHE A 299 4.01 38.96 -10.85
N THR A 300 5.30 38.59 -10.86
CA THR A 300 5.77 37.39 -11.55
C THR A 300 5.25 36.10 -10.93
N SER A 301 5.09 36.04 -9.61
CA SER A 301 4.45 34.91 -8.92
C SER A 301 2.97 34.75 -9.31
N TRP A 302 2.22 35.86 -9.30
CA TRP A 302 0.82 35.88 -9.74
C TRP A 302 0.69 35.49 -11.21
N LEU A 303 1.53 36.06 -12.08
CA LEU A 303 1.57 35.74 -13.50
C LEU A 303 1.89 34.27 -13.72
N ASN A 304 2.86 33.71 -13.00
CA ASN A 304 3.18 32.29 -13.08
C ASN A 304 1.98 31.39 -12.75
N LYS A 305 1.21 31.77 -11.72
CA LYS A 305 0.00 31.04 -11.34
C LYS A 305 -1.03 31.08 -12.48
N LEU A 306 -1.34 32.27 -13.00
CA LEU A 306 -2.25 32.46 -14.13
C LEU A 306 -1.83 31.62 -15.34
N LEU A 307 -0.55 31.65 -15.71
CA LEU A 307 -0.03 30.87 -16.83
C LEU A 307 -0.16 29.36 -16.58
N THR A 308 0.18 28.90 -15.38
CA THR A 308 0.13 27.47 -15.03
C THR A 308 -1.30 26.93 -15.07
N GLU A 309 -2.28 27.72 -14.62
CA GLU A 309 -3.71 27.35 -14.60
C GLU A 309 -4.36 27.38 -15.98
N ASN A 310 -3.84 28.16 -16.93
CA ASN A 310 -4.50 28.32 -18.24
C ASN A 310 -3.77 27.59 -19.36
N ILE A 311 -2.42 27.65 -19.42
CA ILE A 311 -1.65 27.02 -20.49
C ILE A 311 -1.71 25.49 -20.40
N ASN A 312 -1.67 24.92 -19.21
CA ASN A 312 -1.71 23.46 -19.05
C ASN A 312 -3.05 22.85 -19.47
N HIS A 313 -4.16 23.57 -19.27
CA HIS A 313 -5.49 23.13 -19.67
C HIS A 313 -5.73 23.26 -21.17
N GLY A 314 -5.05 24.20 -21.85
CA GLY A 314 -5.16 24.39 -23.31
C GLY A 314 -4.64 23.22 -24.16
N TYR A 315 -3.84 22.30 -23.59
CA TYR A 315 -3.31 21.12 -24.29
C TYR A 315 -3.98 19.80 -23.90
N ASP A 316 -4.86 19.78 -22.89
CA ASP A 316 -5.64 18.59 -22.53
C ASP A 316 -6.77 18.40 -23.57
N ILE A 317 -6.43 17.59 -24.57
CA ILE A 317 -7.21 16.98 -25.66
C ILE A 317 -8.72 16.91 -25.35
N GLU A 318 -9.51 17.87 -25.86
CA GLU A 318 -10.94 17.78 -26.27
C GLU A 318 -11.60 19.16 -26.50
N TYR A 319 -10.92 20.28 -26.20
CA TYR A 319 -11.49 21.61 -26.44
C TYR A 319 -11.26 22.08 -27.89
N THR A 320 -12.34 22.13 -28.67
CA THR A 320 -12.44 22.84 -29.96
C THR A 320 -12.65 24.35 -29.81
N ASP A 321 -12.69 24.88 -28.59
CA ASP A 321 -13.00 26.28 -28.32
C ASP A 321 -11.74 27.10 -27.99
N LYS A 322 -11.68 28.32 -28.54
CA LYS A 322 -10.68 29.33 -28.21
C LYS A 322 -10.74 29.64 -26.72
N LEU A 323 -9.65 29.40 -25.99
CA LEU A 323 -9.55 29.82 -24.60
C LEU A 323 -9.13 31.29 -24.56
N ILE A 324 -9.97 32.13 -23.97
CA ILE A 324 -9.68 33.53 -23.72
C ILE A 324 -9.91 33.80 -22.24
N VAL A 325 -8.83 34.11 -21.52
CA VAL A 325 -8.88 34.43 -20.08
C VAL A 325 -8.24 35.78 -19.86
N GLU A 326 -8.98 36.73 -19.30
CA GLU A 326 -8.48 38.04 -18.93
C GLU A 326 -8.68 38.26 -17.43
N GLU A 327 -7.59 38.51 -16.71
CA GLU A 327 -7.63 38.81 -15.27
C GLU A 327 -7.03 40.18 -14.95
N VAL A 328 -7.63 40.86 -13.97
CA VAL A 328 -7.12 42.14 -13.46
C VAL A 328 -6.05 41.87 -12.40
N CYS A 329 -4.86 42.41 -12.63
CA CYS A 329 -3.76 42.40 -11.68
C CYS A 329 -3.66 43.74 -10.94
N ASN A 330 -3.99 43.74 -9.65
CA ASN A 330 -3.95 44.94 -8.80
C ASN A 330 -2.53 45.41 -8.43
N ILE A 331 -1.49 44.61 -8.71
CA ILE A 331 -0.10 44.94 -8.33
C ILE A 331 0.42 46.12 -9.16
N TYR A 332 0.14 46.08 -10.46
CA TYR A 332 0.47 47.16 -11.41
C TYR A 332 -0.78 47.80 -12.05
N ASP A 333 -1.97 47.41 -11.61
CA ASP A 333 -3.27 47.83 -12.17
C ASP A 333 -3.35 47.64 -13.70
N CYS A 334 -3.05 46.41 -14.13
CA CYS A 334 -3.09 46.00 -15.53
C CYS A 334 -4.04 44.81 -15.73
N ILE A 335 -4.47 44.60 -16.97
CA ILE A 335 -5.22 43.41 -17.36
C ILE A 335 -4.23 42.47 -18.04
N VAL A 336 -4.20 41.20 -17.63
CA VAL A 336 -3.42 40.17 -18.31
C VAL A 336 -4.35 39.17 -18.97
N GLY A 337 -4.23 39.08 -20.30
CA GLY A 337 -4.97 38.14 -21.14
C GLY A 337 -4.10 36.97 -21.57
N VAL A 338 -4.61 35.75 -21.46
CA VAL A 338 -4.05 34.53 -22.07
C VAL A 338 -5.05 34.06 -23.12
N TYR A 339 -4.60 34.04 -24.38
CA TYR A 339 -5.39 33.65 -25.54
C TYR A 339 -4.76 32.39 -26.15
N ILE A 340 -5.52 31.29 -26.20
CA ILE A 340 -5.09 30.02 -26.79
C ILE A 340 -6.04 29.68 -27.93
N ASP A 341 -5.49 29.71 -29.14
CA ASP A 341 -6.12 29.27 -30.39
C ASP A 341 -5.12 28.31 -31.07
N ASP A 342 -4.65 28.58 -32.29
CA ASP A 342 -3.52 27.85 -32.90
C ASP A 342 -2.16 28.14 -32.23
N THR A 343 -2.04 29.31 -31.59
CA THR A 343 -0.83 29.76 -30.90
C THR A 343 -1.21 30.37 -29.56
N ILE A 344 -0.31 30.31 -28.58
CA ILE A 344 -0.52 30.98 -27.29
C ILE A 344 -0.08 32.44 -27.42
N GLU A 345 -0.99 33.36 -27.13
CA GLU A 345 -0.70 34.79 -27.05
C GLU A 345 -0.97 35.27 -25.62
N ILE A 346 -0.03 36.02 -25.05
CA ILE A 346 -0.16 36.63 -23.73
C ILE A 346 -0.14 38.15 -23.93
N LYS A 347 -1.15 38.86 -23.44
CA LYS A 347 -1.22 40.32 -23.49
C LYS A 347 -1.24 40.91 -22.10
N ILE A 348 -0.42 41.93 -21.85
CA ILE A 348 -0.48 42.74 -20.64
C ILE A 348 -0.90 44.14 -21.07
N ILE A 349 -2.07 44.57 -20.61
CA ILE A 349 -2.75 45.79 -21.04
C ILE A 349 -2.74 46.79 -19.90
N PHE A 350 -2.18 47.97 -20.16
CA PHE A 350 -2.18 49.10 -19.26
C PHE A 350 -3.00 50.25 -19.85
N ASP A 351 -3.79 50.93 -19.01
CA ASP A 351 -4.25 52.27 -19.34
C ASP A 351 -3.04 53.22 -19.37
N ASN A 352 -2.94 54.10 -20.37
CA ASN A 352 -1.75 54.95 -20.58
C ASN A 352 -1.34 55.73 -19.31
N ASN A 353 -2.31 56.15 -18.50
CA ASN A 353 -2.09 56.88 -17.23
C ASN A 353 -1.47 56.03 -16.09
N LYS A 354 -1.51 54.70 -16.17
CA LYS A 354 -1.06 53.78 -15.10
C LYS A 354 0.32 53.16 -15.33
N THR A 355 0.93 53.38 -16.49
CA THR A 355 2.26 52.86 -16.85
C THR A 355 3.38 53.33 -15.90
N ASN A 356 3.18 54.43 -15.18
CA ASN A 356 4.10 54.94 -14.15
C ASN A 356 4.31 53.99 -12.96
N LYS A 357 3.47 52.96 -12.78
CA LYS A 357 3.58 51.99 -11.68
C LYS A 357 4.62 50.89 -11.92
N ILE A 358 5.14 50.80 -13.14
CA ILE A 358 6.10 49.78 -13.56
C ILE A 358 7.52 50.18 -13.08
N PRO A 359 8.35 49.22 -12.59
CA PRO A 359 9.68 49.51 -12.05
C PRO A 359 10.71 49.98 -13.10
N PHE A 360 10.44 49.77 -14.39
CA PHE A 360 11.37 50.02 -15.50
C PHE A 360 10.76 50.91 -16.58
N SER A 361 11.57 51.32 -17.55
CA SER A 361 11.02 51.91 -18.79
C SER A 361 10.13 50.89 -19.53
N ILE A 362 9.21 51.38 -20.36
CA ILE A 362 8.30 50.54 -21.16
C ILE A 362 9.06 49.46 -21.96
N LYS A 363 10.21 49.81 -22.56
CA LYS A 363 11.04 48.87 -23.33
C LYS A 363 11.72 47.82 -22.45
N GLU A 364 12.22 48.24 -21.29
CA GLU A 364 12.85 47.33 -20.32
C GLU A 364 11.83 46.38 -19.71
N PHE A 365 10.63 46.86 -19.37
CA PHE A 365 9.54 46.02 -18.87
C PHE A 365 9.09 44.99 -19.91
N ASN A 366 8.92 45.39 -21.18
CA ASN A 366 8.63 44.45 -22.26
C ASN A 366 9.72 43.35 -22.36
N SER A 367 10.98 43.72 -22.16
CA SER A 367 12.08 42.76 -22.15
C SER A 367 12.09 41.89 -20.89
N PHE A 368 11.76 42.45 -19.73
CA PHE A 368 11.67 41.75 -18.45
C PHE A 368 10.63 40.63 -18.50
N ILE A 369 9.43 40.93 -18.97
CA ILE A 369 8.37 39.94 -19.12
C ILE A 369 8.73 38.90 -20.18
N CYS A 370 9.29 39.31 -21.32
CA CYS A 370 9.77 38.38 -22.34
C CYS A 370 10.80 37.38 -21.76
N HIS A 371 11.77 37.86 -20.97
CA HIS A 371 12.75 36.99 -20.32
C HIS A 371 12.13 36.09 -19.24
N PHE A 372 11.17 36.60 -18.46
CA PHE A 372 10.38 35.80 -17.52
C PHE A 372 9.63 34.66 -18.21
N LEU A 373 8.99 34.93 -19.34
CA LEU A 373 8.30 33.92 -20.14
C LEU A 373 9.29 32.90 -20.73
N TYR A 374 10.43 33.35 -21.24
CA TYR A 374 11.48 32.43 -21.70
C TYR A 374 11.94 31.48 -20.60
N ASP A 375 12.18 32.02 -19.41
CA ASP A 375 12.60 31.26 -18.24
C ASP A 375 11.55 30.21 -17.83
N ARG A 376 10.29 30.63 -17.67
CA ARG A 376 9.19 29.74 -17.23
C ARG A 376 8.79 28.69 -18.26
N LEU A 377 8.77 29.06 -19.54
CA LEU A 377 8.29 28.19 -20.60
C LEU A 377 9.38 27.25 -21.12
N PHE A 378 10.67 27.61 -21.00
CA PHE A 378 11.76 26.82 -21.56
C PHE A 378 12.81 26.40 -20.54
N TYR A 379 13.43 27.36 -19.84
CA TYR A 379 14.59 27.05 -19.00
C TYR A 379 14.21 26.24 -17.76
N ASP A 380 13.08 26.52 -17.11
CA ASP A 380 12.60 25.70 -15.98
C ASP A 380 12.26 24.25 -16.36
N ARG A 381 12.14 23.97 -17.67
CA ARG A 381 11.97 22.61 -18.22
C ARG A 381 13.27 22.00 -18.72
N PHE A 382 14.39 22.69 -18.53
CA PHE A 382 15.71 22.33 -19.04
C PHE A 382 15.74 22.17 -20.57
N SER A 383 14.89 22.93 -21.26
CA SER A 383 14.82 22.99 -22.72
C SER A 383 15.50 24.25 -23.24
N ILE A 384 16.23 24.12 -24.35
CA ILE A 384 16.88 25.25 -25.03
C ILE A 384 15.93 25.66 -26.17
N PRO A 385 15.40 26.90 -26.16
CA PRO A 385 14.49 27.35 -27.21
C PRO A 385 15.22 27.45 -28.55
N SER A 386 14.55 27.07 -29.64
CA SER A 386 15.01 27.43 -30.98
C SER A 386 14.72 28.91 -31.22
N GLY A 387 15.70 29.67 -31.71
CA GLY A 387 15.60 31.13 -31.81
C GLY A 387 14.36 31.54 -32.61
N ASP A 388 13.51 32.38 -31.99
CA ASP A 388 12.22 32.95 -32.46
C ASP A 388 10.93 32.30 -31.90
N GLU A 389 11.02 31.39 -30.93
CA GLU A 389 9.82 30.79 -30.28
C GLU A 389 8.96 31.77 -29.48
N LEU A 390 9.50 32.93 -29.06
CA LEU A 390 8.77 33.98 -28.34
C LEU A 390 8.95 35.34 -29.02
N ILE A 391 7.89 35.84 -29.63
CA ILE A 391 7.86 37.14 -30.31
C ILE A 391 7.20 38.17 -29.41
N LYS A 392 7.93 39.22 -29.04
CA LYS A 392 7.40 40.34 -28.24
C LYS A 392 7.08 41.54 -29.14
N SER A 393 5.97 42.22 -28.85
CA SER A 393 5.57 43.45 -29.52
C SER A 393 4.93 44.43 -28.54
N ILE A 394 4.97 45.72 -28.88
CA ILE A 394 4.32 46.78 -28.11
C ILE A 394 3.33 47.46 -29.05
N ILE A 395 2.06 47.47 -28.68
CA ILE A 395 0.98 48.10 -29.43
C ILE A 395 0.49 49.27 -28.59
N ASN A 396 0.57 50.48 -29.15
CA ASN A 396 0.05 51.68 -28.52
C ASN A 396 -1.27 52.03 -29.20
N GLU A 397 -2.36 51.97 -28.45
CA GLU A 397 -3.68 52.48 -28.81
C GLU A 397 -3.90 53.83 -28.09
N ASP A 398 -4.87 54.63 -28.55
CA ASP A 398 -5.07 56.01 -28.09
C ASP A 398 -5.12 56.15 -26.55
N ASP A 399 -5.69 55.16 -25.84
CA ASP A 399 -5.81 55.14 -24.38
C ASP A 399 -5.03 54.00 -23.68
N ARG A 400 -4.42 53.08 -24.44
CA ARG A 400 -3.85 51.84 -23.89
C ARG A 400 -2.47 51.50 -24.44
N THR A 401 -1.62 50.97 -23.58
CA THR A 401 -0.36 50.33 -23.95
C THR A 401 -0.50 48.83 -23.76
N ILE A 402 -0.33 48.06 -24.84
CA ILE A 402 -0.45 46.60 -24.85
C ILE A 402 0.92 45.98 -25.12
N PHE A 403 1.38 45.16 -24.18
CA PHE A 403 2.53 44.29 -24.35
C PHE A 403 2.05 42.91 -24.79
N ALA A 404 2.31 42.52 -26.03
CA ALA A 404 1.86 41.25 -26.58
C ALA A 404 3.04 40.31 -26.83
N TYR A 405 2.90 39.08 -26.34
CA TYR A 405 3.89 38.01 -26.45
C TYR A 405 3.25 36.82 -27.14
N LYS A 406 3.68 36.54 -28.37
CA LYS A 406 3.21 35.39 -29.14
C LYS A 406 4.21 34.25 -29.02
N ILE A 407 3.73 33.08 -28.64
CA ILE A 407 4.53 31.87 -28.50
C ILE A 407 4.29 30.99 -29.73
N ALA A 408 5.32 30.84 -30.54
CA ALA A 408 5.34 30.04 -31.75
C ALA A 408 6.32 28.87 -31.55
N SER A 409 5.93 27.89 -30.73
CA SER A 409 6.73 26.68 -30.52
C SER A 409 6.09 25.49 -31.23
N GLU A 410 6.91 24.68 -31.90
CA GLU A 410 6.50 23.40 -32.49
C GLU A 410 6.23 22.32 -31.42
N GLN A 411 6.67 22.55 -30.17
CA GLN A 411 6.52 21.60 -29.06
C GLN A 411 5.35 22.00 -28.14
N SER A 412 4.65 21.00 -27.60
CA SER A 412 3.61 21.24 -26.58
C SER A 412 4.21 21.90 -25.34
N ILE A 413 3.69 23.07 -24.98
CA ILE A 413 4.17 23.83 -23.82
C ILE A 413 3.31 23.49 -22.61
N ILE A 414 3.86 22.66 -21.73
CA ILE A 414 3.27 22.33 -20.43
C ILE A 414 4.16 22.92 -19.35
N ILE A 415 3.63 23.84 -18.54
CA ILE A 415 4.32 24.44 -17.40
C ILE A 415 4.32 23.45 -16.23
N ASN A 416 5.50 23.22 -15.65
CA ASN A 416 5.63 22.26 -14.57
C ASN A 416 4.84 22.70 -13.32
N SER A 417 3.97 21.83 -12.83
CA SER A 417 3.08 22.10 -11.70
C SER A 417 2.86 20.84 -10.83
N ASP A 418 2.42 21.05 -9.58
CA ASP A 418 2.02 19.94 -8.72
C ASP A 418 0.63 19.45 -9.21
N LYS A 419 0.54 18.20 -9.70
CA LYS A 419 -0.74 17.57 -10.08
C LYS A 419 -1.52 17.01 -8.88
N PHE A 420 -0.84 16.81 -7.75
CA PHE A 420 -1.35 16.22 -6.49
C PHE A 420 -0.75 16.96 -5.28
#